data_AF-A0A662XDV1-F1
#
_entry.id   AF-A0A662XDV1-F1
#
_cell.length_a   1.000
_cell.length_b   1.000
_cell.length_c   1.000
_cell.angle_alpha   90.00
_cell.angle_beta   90.00
_cell.angle_gamma   90.00
#
_symmetry.space_group_name_H-M   'P 1'
#
loop_
_entity.id
_entity.type
_entity.pdbx_description
1 polymer ?
#
loop_
_entity_poly.entity_id
_entity_poly.type
_entity_poly.pdbx_seq_one_letter_code
_entity_poly.pdbx_strand_id
1 'polypeptide(L)'
;MQPMLQRVLGMDGAFMKTPKHGNTMVILVGRNGNNENVVLAVALCPSEDENNCLWFLRNCERAGILLVGIPLFMDRGKGGIAAGTTMGLQLRFCTRHIIGNMKSKFKSQFGMELESCVWAIQAAESEDEFTSRLDALAVANTDIAQYVRDIPAGQWALHTAIADMKLYGWRTTNFVESENNQALSARHMNPFDFFSALHGKVHANKAQPLNCV
;
A
#
# COMPACT_ATOMS: atom_id res chain seq x y z
N MET A 1 6.54 9.36 -18.31
CA MET A 1 5.06 9.38 -18.42
C MET A 1 4.60 7.94 -18.30
N GLN A 2 3.67 7.62 -17.39
CA GLN A 2 3.12 6.26 -17.18
C GLN A 2 1.72 6.23 -17.83
N PRO A 3 1.59 6.18 -19.17
CA PRO A 3 0.34 6.58 -19.83
C PRO A 3 -0.77 5.55 -19.66
N MET A 4 -0.46 4.37 -19.09
CA MET A 4 -1.36 3.22 -19.00
C MET A 4 -1.72 2.83 -17.56
N LEU A 5 -1.28 3.60 -16.55
CA LEU A 5 -1.58 3.31 -15.15
C LEU A 5 -2.61 4.29 -14.58
N GLN A 6 -3.48 3.78 -13.71
CA GLN A 6 -4.21 4.60 -12.75
C GLN A 6 -3.20 5.48 -12.01
N ARG A 7 -3.54 6.75 -11.78
CA ARG A 7 -2.70 7.69 -11.02
C ARG A 7 -2.77 7.42 -9.52
N VAL A 8 -2.46 6.20 -9.13
CA VAL A 8 -2.38 5.69 -7.76
C VAL A 8 -1.28 4.63 -7.73
N LEU A 9 -0.44 4.67 -6.70
CA LEU A 9 0.65 3.72 -6.49
C LEU A 9 0.46 2.99 -5.17
N GLY A 10 1.05 1.81 -5.05
CA GLY A 10 1.13 1.04 -3.82
C GLY A 10 2.57 0.62 -3.54
N MET A 11 3.04 0.81 -2.32
CA MET A 11 4.33 0.33 -1.82
C MET A 11 4.10 -0.60 -0.64
N ASP A 12 4.80 -1.73 -0.62
CA ASP A 12 4.75 -2.66 0.51
C ASP A 12 6.08 -3.36 0.70
N GLY A 13 6.38 -3.66 1.96
CA GLY A 13 7.55 -4.42 2.39
C GLY A 13 7.16 -5.82 2.81
N ALA A 14 7.97 -6.82 2.45
CA ALA A 14 7.74 -8.19 2.87
C ALA A 14 9.06 -8.93 3.11
N PHE A 15 9.20 -9.57 4.26
CA PHE A 15 10.41 -10.35 4.58
C PHE A 15 10.65 -11.47 3.56
N MET A 16 11.90 -11.61 3.12
CA MET A 16 12.32 -12.81 2.38
C MET A 16 12.18 -14.04 3.28
N LYS A 17 11.89 -15.19 2.67
CA LYS A 17 11.69 -16.46 3.39
C LYS A 17 12.90 -17.38 3.31
N THR A 18 13.93 -16.99 2.54
CA THR A 18 15.20 -17.70 2.48
C THR A 18 15.92 -17.69 3.84
N PRO A 19 16.27 -18.86 4.40
CA PRO A 19 16.92 -18.95 5.71
C PRO A 19 18.29 -18.26 5.79
N LYS A 20 18.97 -18.07 4.66
CA LYS A 20 20.33 -17.51 4.59
C LYS A 20 20.38 -15.99 4.45
N HIS A 21 19.27 -15.34 4.12
CA HIS A 21 19.24 -13.91 3.79
C HIS A 21 18.01 -13.26 4.43
N GLY A 22 18.21 -12.59 5.56
CA GLY A 22 17.17 -11.88 6.31
C GLY A 22 16.77 -10.53 5.70
N ASN A 23 16.71 -10.44 4.37
CA ASN A 23 16.39 -9.19 3.67
C ASN A 23 14.87 -8.96 3.65
N THR A 24 14.48 -7.70 3.49
CA THR A 24 13.12 -7.29 3.15
C THR A 24 13.02 -6.98 1.66
N MET A 25 12.06 -7.61 1.00
CA MET A 25 11.64 -7.22 -0.34
C MET A 25 10.77 -5.98 -0.23
N VAL A 26 11.06 -4.94 -1.01
CA VAL A 26 10.25 -3.74 -1.14
C VAL A 26 9.78 -3.63 -2.57
N ILE A 27 8.47 -3.48 -2.78
CA ILE A 27 7.90 -3.44 -4.12
C ILE A 27 7.06 -2.18 -4.32
N LEU A 28 7.08 -1.63 -5.53
CA LEU A 28 6.23 -0.54 -5.96
C LEU A 28 5.33 -1.03 -7.10
N VAL A 29 4.03 -0.83 -6.97
CA VAL A 29 3.00 -1.35 -7.87
C VAL A 29 2.07 -0.23 -8.30
N GLY A 30 1.65 -0.25 -9.56
CA GLY A 30 0.50 0.50 -10.06
C GLY A 30 -0.58 -0.45 -10.57
N ARG A 31 -1.69 0.09 -11.07
CA ARG A 31 -2.71 -0.70 -11.78
C ARG A 31 -2.96 -0.15 -13.17
N ASN A 32 -3.11 -1.04 -14.15
CA ASN A 32 -3.42 -0.63 -15.52
C ASN A 32 -4.93 -0.35 -15.71
N GLY A 33 -5.32 0.03 -16.93
CA GLY A 33 -6.72 0.27 -17.29
C GLY A 33 -7.65 -0.94 -17.13
N ASN A 34 -7.10 -2.16 -17.19
CA ASN A 34 -7.81 -3.42 -16.97
C ASN A 34 -7.90 -3.81 -15.50
N ASN A 35 -7.56 -2.90 -14.58
CA ASN A 35 -7.58 -3.16 -13.14
C ASN A 35 -6.57 -4.23 -12.69
N GLU A 36 -5.56 -4.56 -13.51
CA GLU A 36 -4.51 -5.53 -13.21
C GLU A 36 -3.31 -4.83 -12.55
N ASN A 37 -2.64 -5.53 -11.64
CA ASN A 37 -1.46 -5.01 -10.97
C ASN A 37 -0.26 -5.03 -11.92
N VAL A 38 0.55 -3.97 -11.84
CA VAL A 38 1.79 -3.85 -12.60
C VAL A 38 2.91 -3.49 -11.62
N VAL A 39 3.84 -4.43 -11.42
CA VAL A 39 5.06 -4.18 -10.64
C VAL A 39 5.94 -3.21 -11.42
N LEU A 40 6.21 -2.04 -10.84
CA LEU A 40 6.99 -0.97 -11.43
C LEU A 40 8.46 -1.02 -11.01
N ALA A 41 8.70 -1.38 -9.75
CA ALA A 41 10.03 -1.52 -9.19
C ALA A 41 10.04 -2.56 -8.06
N VAL A 42 11.19 -3.19 -7.88
CA VAL A 42 11.45 -4.15 -6.82
C VAL A 42 12.85 -3.93 -6.28
N ALA A 43 13.03 -4.07 -4.97
CA ALA A 43 14.34 -4.06 -4.32
C ALA A 43 14.42 -5.10 -3.21
N LEU A 44 15.64 -5.54 -2.91
CA LEU A 44 15.97 -6.27 -1.70
C LEU A 44 16.78 -5.34 -0.81
N CYS A 45 16.22 -5.00 0.34
CA CYS A 45 16.83 -4.14 1.35
C CYS A 45 17.18 -4.97 2.60
N PRO A 46 18.19 -4.58 3.39
CA PRO A 46 18.45 -5.24 4.68
C PRO A 46 17.25 -5.18 5.63
N SER A 47 16.51 -4.06 5.63
CA SER A 47 15.36 -3.80 6.49
C SER A 47 14.44 -2.74 5.89
N GLU A 48 13.21 -2.67 6.39
CA GLU A 48 12.25 -1.59 6.07
C GLU A 48 12.43 -0.38 6.99
N ASP A 49 13.64 0.20 6.96
CA ASP A 49 13.96 1.45 7.65
C ASP A 49 13.88 2.65 6.70
N GLU A 50 13.98 3.85 7.28
CA GLU A 50 13.88 5.12 6.56
C GLU A 50 14.92 5.23 5.44
N ASN A 51 16.17 4.88 5.70
CA ASN A 51 17.27 5.03 4.74
C ASN A 51 17.05 4.12 3.51
N ASN A 52 16.69 2.86 3.75
CA ASN A 52 16.44 1.89 2.69
C ASN A 52 15.19 2.25 1.87
N CYS A 53 14.10 2.67 2.53
CA CYS A 53 12.89 3.11 1.84
C CYS A 53 13.13 4.39 1.02
N LEU A 54 13.87 5.36 1.56
CA LEU A 54 14.22 6.59 0.87
C LEU A 54 15.12 6.32 -0.35
N TRP A 55 16.12 5.45 -0.18
CA TRP A 55 16.97 5.00 -1.29
C TRP A 55 16.13 4.35 -2.39
N PHE A 56 15.21 3.46 -2.04
CA PHE A 56 14.34 2.79 -3.01
C PHE A 56 13.47 3.79 -3.80
N LEU A 57 12.78 4.70 -3.10
CA LEU A 57 11.90 5.69 -3.72
C LEU A 57 12.68 6.68 -4.61
N ARG A 58 13.87 7.12 -4.20
CA ARG A 58 14.75 7.97 -5.04
C ARG A 58 15.21 7.25 -6.30
N ASN A 59 15.51 5.95 -6.23
CA ASN A 59 15.86 5.19 -7.43
C ASN A 59 14.66 5.04 -8.37
N CYS A 60 13.45 4.87 -7.84
CA CYS A 60 12.22 4.87 -8.64
C CYS A 60 12.06 6.20 -9.40
N GLU A 61 12.22 7.33 -8.72
CA GLU A 61 12.14 8.66 -9.35
C GLU A 61 13.21 8.84 -10.44
N ARG A 62 14.46 8.46 -10.15
CA ARG A 62 15.56 8.49 -11.13
C ARG A 62 15.31 7.60 -12.35
N ALA A 63 14.57 6.50 -12.18
CA ALA A 63 14.14 5.63 -13.27
C ALA A 63 12.94 6.19 -14.06
N GLY A 64 12.43 7.38 -13.71
CA GLY A 64 11.34 8.06 -14.40
C GLY A 64 9.94 7.68 -13.91
N ILE A 65 9.83 7.02 -12.76
CA ILE A 65 8.54 6.75 -12.09
C ILE A 65 8.09 8.05 -11.40
N LEU A 66 6.93 8.57 -11.80
CA LEU A 66 6.34 9.75 -11.17
C LEU A 66 5.76 9.36 -9.81
N LEU A 67 6.31 9.92 -8.73
CA LEU A 67 5.83 9.68 -7.36
C LEU A 67 5.10 10.92 -6.79
N VAL A 68 5.66 12.11 -7.01
CA VAL A 68 5.11 13.37 -6.50
C VAL A 68 3.77 13.68 -7.17
N GLY A 69 2.80 14.08 -6.35
CA GLY A 69 1.43 14.36 -6.81
C GLY A 69 0.63 13.12 -7.21
N ILE A 70 1.14 11.92 -6.90
CA ILE A 70 0.40 10.66 -7.02
C ILE A 70 0.19 10.09 -5.61
N PRO A 71 -1.06 9.76 -5.21
CA PRO A 71 -1.30 9.10 -3.94
C PRO A 71 -0.59 7.73 -3.89
N LEU A 72 0.19 7.53 -2.82
CA LEU A 72 0.96 6.33 -2.57
C LEU A 72 0.37 5.57 -1.37
N PHE A 73 -0.29 4.44 -1.65
CA PHE A 73 -0.79 3.53 -0.65
C PHE A 73 0.33 2.72 -0.01
N MET A 74 0.35 2.61 1.31
CA MET A 74 1.38 1.86 2.03
C MET A 74 0.90 1.34 3.39
N ASP A 75 1.64 0.42 4.00
CA ASP A 75 1.51 0.11 5.43
C ASP A 75 1.95 1.31 6.30
N ARG A 76 1.63 1.30 7.59
CA ARG A 76 2.02 2.26 8.61
C ARG A 76 3.42 1.98 9.19
N GLY A 77 4.30 1.35 8.41
CA GLY A 77 5.69 1.11 8.79
C GLY A 77 6.46 2.43 8.97
N LYS A 78 7.17 2.58 10.09
CA LYS A 78 7.87 3.82 10.45
C LYS A 78 8.88 4.27 9.38
N GLY A 79 9.64 3.32 8.81
CA GLY A 79 10.65 3.61 7.79
C GLY A 79 10.06 4.15 6.50
N GLY A 80 9.02 3.50 5.99
CA GLY A 80 8.31 3.96 4.79
C GLY A 80 7.66 5.34 4.98
N ILE A 81 7.03 5.59 6.14
CA ILE A 81 6.40 6.89 6.44
C ILE A 81 7.44 8.01 6.45
N ALA A 82 8.56 7.80 7.15
CA ALA A 82 9.62 8.80 7.25
C ALA A 82 10.24 9.11 5.88
N ALA A 83 10.51 8.08 5.07
CA ALA A 83 11.02 8.23 3.72
C ALA A 83 10.04 9.00 2.81
N GLY A 84 8.76 8.62 2.82
CA GLY A 84 7.73 9.29 2.03
C GLY A 84 7.49 10.74 2.45
N THR A 85 7.52 11.01 3.75
CA THR A 85 7.43 12.38 4.30
C THR A 85 8.62 13.23 3.86
N THR A 86 9.84 12.68 3.93
CA THR A 86 11.07 13.36 3.46
C THR A 86 11.00 13.72 1.98
N MET A 87 10.34 12.90 1.17
CA MET A 87 10.13 13.15 -0.26
C MET A 87 8.89 14.02 -0.56
N GLY A 88 8.10 14.40 0.44
CA GLY A 88 6.86 15.17 0.25
C GLY A 88 5.78 14.38 -0.52
N LEU A 89 5.75 13.05 -0.36
CA LEU A 89 4.78 12.20 -1.05
C LEU A 89 3.39 12.27 -0.40
N GLN A 90 2.36 12.09 -1.21
CA GLN A 90 0.97 12.01 -0.74
C GLN A 90 0.67 10.60 -0.22
N LEU A 91 1.02 10.36 1.05
CA LEU A 91 0.88 9.05 1.66
C LEU A 91 -0.57 8.72 1.99
N ARG A 92 -0.97 7.48 1.69
CA ARG A 92 -2.26 6.90 2.07
C ARG A 92 -2.03 5.57 2.78
N PHE A 93 -2.53 5.42 4.00
CA PHE A 93 -2.40 4.21 4.79
C PHE A 93 -3.43 3.18 4.36
N CYS A 94 -2.95 1.95 4.20
CA CYS A 94 -3.77 0.80 3.88
C CYS A 94 -4.74 0.51 5.04
N THR A 95 -6.05 0.54 4.76
CA THR A 95 -7.09 0.25 5.75
C THR A 95 -6.98 -1.15 6.32
N ARG A 96 -6.56 -2.13 5.51
CA ARG A 96 -6.35 -3.50 5.97
C ARG A 96 -5.22 -3.59 7.01
N HIS A 97 -4.15 -2.83 6.82
CA HIS A 97 -3.07 -2.75 7.80
C HIS A 97 -3.49 -1.99 9.07
N ILE A 98 -4.31 -0.94 8.94
CA ILE A 98 -4.95 -0.29 10.09
C ILE A 98 -5.74 -1.33 10.90
N ILE A 99 -6.61 -2.10 10.24
CA ILE A 99 -7.40 -3.17 10.86
C ILE A 99 -6.51 -4.26 11.46
N GLY A 100 -5.44 -4.67 10.77
CA GLY A 100 -4.47 -5.64 11.28
C GLY A 100 -3.81 -5.16 12.57
N ASN A 101 -3.35 -3.91 12.61
CA ASN A 101 -2.79 -3.29 13.80
C ASN A 101 -3.82 -3.20 14.95
N MET A 102 -5.08 -2.91 14.64
CA MET A 102 -6.17 -2.91 15.62
C MET A 102 -6.43 -4.32 16.17
N LYS A 103 -6.47 -5.36 15.32
CA LYS A 103 -6.59 -6.76 15.75
C LYS A 103 -5.45 -7.15 16.69
N SER A 104 -4.21 -6.77 16.38
CA SER A 104 -3.07 -7.06 17.26
C SER A 104 -3.12 -6.30 18.59
N LYS A 105 -3.56 -5.02 18.57
CA LYS A 105 -3.60 -4.17 19.77
C LYS A 105 -4.76 -4.52 20.70
N PHE A 106 -5.96 -4.66 20.17
CA PHE A 106 -7.20 -4.83 20.93
C PHE A 106 -7.64 -6.29 21.07
N LYS A 107 -7.03 -7.20 20.30
CA LYS A 107 -7.24 -8.66 20.38
C LYS A 107 -8.74 -9.00 20.33
N SER A 108 -9.24 -9.73 21.33
CA SER A 108 -10.64 -10.17 21.40
C SER A 108 -11.66 -9.03 21.49
N GLN A 109 -11.23 -7.81 21.85
CA GLN A 109 -12.13 -6.64 21.90
C GLN A 109 -12.46 -6.10 20.49
N PHE A 110 -11.68 -6.47 19.47
CA PHE A 110 -11.88 -6.03 18.10
C PHE A 110 -12.47 -7.16 17.24
N GLY A 111 -13.80 -7.22 17.23
CA GLY A 111 -14.57 -8.20 16.46
C GLY A 111 -14.95 -7.72 15.05
N MET A 112 -15.65 -8.59 14.32
CA MET A 112 -16.08 -8.36 12.93
C MET A 112 -16.99 -7.14 12.75
N GLU A 113 -17.82 -6.84 13.75
CA GLU A 113 -18.71 -5.66 13.74
C GLU A 113 -17.89 -4.37 13.76
N LEU A 114 -16.91 -4.26 14.67
CA LEU A 114 -16.04 -3.09 14.75
C LEU A 114 -15.14 -2.96 13.52
N GLU A 115 -14.69 -4.08 12.94
CA GLU A 115 -13.99 -4.08 11.65
C GLU A 115 -14.86 -3.49 10.54
N SER A 116 -16.14 -3.87 10.50
CA SER A 116 -17.12 -3.33 9.54
C SER A 116 -17.33 -1.83 9.74
N CYS A 117 -17.37 -1.35 10.98
CA CYS A 117 -17.41 0.08 11.30
C CYS A 117 -16.17 0.81 10.76
N VAL A 118 -14.96 0.26 10.91
CA VAL A 118 -13.73 0.89 10.39
C VAL A 118 -13.75 0.99 8.87
N TRP A 119 -14.21 -0.05 8.16
CA TRP A 119 -14.41 0.03 6.70
C TRP A 119 -15.43 1.08 6.30
N ALA A 120 -16.52 1.18 7.05
CA ALA A 120 -17.54 2.19 6.85
C ALA A 120 -16.98 3.60 7.08
N ILE A 121 -16.24 3.84 8.17
CA ILE A 121 -15.59 5.13 8.43
C ILE A 121 -14.66 5.50 7.28
N GLN A 122 -13.84 4.56 6.81
CA GLN A 122 -12.92 4.83 5.71
C GLN A 122 -13.62 5.21 4.41
N ALA A 123 -14.77 4.58 4.14
CA ALA A 123 -15.55 4.78 2.93
C ALA A 123 -16.46 6.03 2.98
N ALA A 124 -16.48 6.77 4.09
CA ALA A 124 -17.28 7.98 4.20
C ALA A 124 -16.89 9.00 3.11
N GLU A 125 -17.89 9.57 2.46
CA GLU A 125 -17.71 10.51 1.34
C GLU A 125 -17.75 11.97 1.78
N SER A 126 -18.17 12.24 3.02
CA SER A 126 -18.21 13.56 3.64
C SER A 126 -17.65 13.55 5.07
N GLU A 127 -17.19 14.71 5.54
CA GLU A 127 -16.69 14.90 6.91
C GLU A 127 -17.77 14.61 7.97
N ASP A 128 -19.02 15.01 7.70
CA ASP A 128 -20.17 14.73 8.57
C ASP A 128 -20.42 13.23 8.71
N GLU A 129 -20.38 12.49 7.60
CA GLU A 129 -20.56 11.04 7.61
C GLU A 129 -19.40 10.34 8.35
N PHE A 130 -18.17 10.78 8.15
CA PHE A 130 -17.00 10.24 8.85
C PHE A 130 -17.09 10.46 10.35
N THR A 131 -17.45 11.67 10.77
CA THR A 131 -17.62 12.03 12.18
C THR A 131 -18.75 11.24 12.82
N SER A 132 -19.92 11.18 12.15
CA SER A 132 -21.08 10.41 12.63
C SER A 132 -20.76 8.92 12.81
N ARG A 133 -20.04 8.30 11.85
CA ARG A 133 -19.63 6.89 11.95
C ARG A 133 -18.59 6.67 13.06
N LEU A 134 -17.67 7.62 13.29
CA LEU A 134 -16.72 7.58 14.39
C LEU A 134 -17.40 7.70 15.76
N ASP A 135 -18.42 8.53 15.87
CA ASP A 135 -19.18 8.69 17.12
C ASP A 135 -20.02 7.45 17.42
N ALA A 136 -20.62 6.83 16.41
CA ALA A 136 -21.27 5.52 16.54
C ALA A 136 -20.28 4.44 17.02
N LEU A 137 -19.04 4.45 16.49
CA LEU A 137 -17.98 3.55 16.96
C LEU A 137 -17.59 3.84 18.42
N ALA A 138 -17.58 5.11 18.84
CA ALA A 138 -17.26 5.50 20.20
C ALA A 138 -18.32 5.05 21.23
N VAL A 139 -19.59 4.99 20.83
CA VAL A 139 -20.65 4.40 21.65
C VAL A 139 -20.40 2.91 21.90
N ALA A 140 -19.88 2.19 20.90
CA ALA A 140 -19.57 0.76 21.02
C ALA A 140 -18.26 0.52 21.82
N ASN A 141 -17.20 1.28 21.55
CA ASN A 141 -15.93 1.19 22.27
C ASN A 141 -15.10 2.48 22.12
N THR A 142 -14.97 3.23 23.21
CA THR A 142 -14.25 4.52 23.26
C THR A 142 -12.77 4.40 22.90
N ASP A 143 -12.06 3.38 23.39
CA ASP A 143 -10.62 3.22 23.18
C ASP A 143 -10.28 2.90 21.71
N ILE A 144 -11.12 2.07 21.09
CA ILE A 144 -11.02 1.73 19.67
C ILE A 144 -11.33 2.95 18.81
N ALA A 145 -12.39 3.70 19.14
CA ALA A 145 -12.71 4.94 18.43
C ALA A 145 -11.60 5.98 18.56
N GLN A 146 -11.02 6.13 19.76
CA GLN A 146 -9.89 7.04 19.97
C GLN A 146 -8.68 6.65 19.12
N TYR A 147 -8.35 5.36 19.05
CA TYR A 147 -7.28 4.89 18.16
C TYR A 147 -7.52 5.25 16.70
N VAL A 148 -8.75 5.16 16.21
CA VAL A 148 -9.09 5.56 14.83
C VAL A 148 -8.99 7.08 14.65
N ARG A 149 -9.45 7.87 15.65
CA ARG A 149 -9.32 9.34 15.63
C ARG A 149 -7.86 9.81 15.60
N ASP A 150 -6.95 9.07 16.24
CA ASP A 150 -5.52 9.39 16.24
C ASP A 150 -4.83 9.16 14.89
N ILE A 151 -5.50 8.50 13.92
CA ILE A 151 -4.99 8.34 12.56
C ILE A 151 -5.41 9.56 11.74
N PRO A 152 -4.46 10.34 11.17
CA PRO A 152 -4.80 11.52 10.39
C PRO A 152 -5.74 11.18 9.24
N ALA A 153 -6.96 11.71 9.24
CA ALA A 153 -8.00 11.37 8.25
C ALA A 153 -7.51 11.57 6.80
N GLY A 154 -6.72 12.63 6.57
CA GLY A 154 -6.06 12.93 5.29
C GLY A 154 -5.25 11.77 4.72
N GLN A 155 -4.73 10.89 5.58
CA GLN A 155 -3.89 9.77 5.19
C GLN A 155 -4.68 8.47 4.98
N TRP A 156 -6.00 8.38 5.21
CA TRP A 156 -6.69 7.09 4.96
C TRP A 156 -8.17 7.19 4.59
N ALA A 157 -8.88 8.21 5.08
CA ALA A 157 -10.29 8.41 4.83
C ALA A 157 -10.55 8.86 3.38
N LEU A 158 -11.65 8.41 2.77
CA LEU A 158 -12.00 8.75 1.40
C LEU A 158 -12.41 10.22 1.24
N HIS A 159 -13.18 10.77 2.18
CA HIS A 159 -13.69 12.14 2.08
C HIS A 159 -12.59 13.21 1.87
N THR A 160 -11.36 12.98 2.36
CA THR A 160 -10.27 13.97 2.25
C THR A 160 -9.63 14.00 0.87
N ALA A 161 -10.00 13.05 0.02
CA ALA A 161 -9.41 12.84 -1.28
C ALA A 161 -10.42 12.96 -2.42
N ILE A 162 -11.72 12.76 -2.13
CA ILE A 162 -12.75 12.62 -3.17
C ILE A 162 -12.87 13.84 -4.08
N ALA A 163 -12.58 15.04 -3.56
CA ALA A 163 -12.59 16.30 -4.30
C ALA A 163 -11.37 16.47 -5.21
N ASP A 164 -10.18 16.11 -4.73
CA ASP A 164 -8.91 16.46 -5.38
C ASP A 164 -8.26 15.30 -6.16
N MET A 165 -8.63 14.05 -5.86
CA MET A 165 -7.99 12.87 -6.43
C MET A 165 -8.95 11.70 -6.63
N LYS A 166 -8.83 11.04 -7.78
CA LYS A 166 -9.53 9.77 -8.03
C LYS A 166 -8.68 8.63 -7.52
N LEU A 167 -9.18 7.94 -6.50
CA LEU A 167 -8.53 6.76 -5.93
C LEU A 167 -8.93 5.46 -6.61
N TYR A 168 -9.86 5.47 -7.56
CA TYR A 168 -10.30 4.28 -8.33
C TYR A 168 -10.66 3.06 -7.44
N GLY A 169 -11.26 3.31 -6.27
CA GLY A 169 -11.62 2.27 -5.30
C GLY A 169 -10.45 1.71 -4.49
N TRP A 170 -9.23 2.24 -4.62
CA TRP A 170 -8.10 1.89 -3.77
C TRP A 170 -8.39 2.31 -2.34
N ARG A 171 -8.29 1.32 -1.44
CA ARG A 171 -8.42 1.47 0.02
C ARG A 171 -7.31 0.73 0.76
N THR A 172 -6.55 -0.09 0.04
CA THR A 172 -5.60 -1.03 0.60
C THR A 172 -4.42 -1.22 -0.33
N THR A 173 -3.34 -1.75 0.22
CA THR A 173 -2.24 -2.39 -0.51
C THR A 173 -2.52 -3.86 -0.82
N ASN A 174 -3.77 -4.38 -0.73
CA ASN A 174 -4.09 -5.79 -1.02
C ASN A 174 -3.61 -6.23 -2.40
N PHE A 175 -3.58 -5.30 -3.35
CA PHE A 175 -3.04 -5.49 -4.69
C PHE A 175 -1.55 -5.85 -4.63
N VAL A 176 -0.79 -5.09 -3.86
CA VAL A 176 0.62 -5.34 -3.55
C VAL A 176 0.79 -6.67 -2.80
N GLU A 177 -0.10 -6.99 -1.86
CA GLU A 177 -0.06 -8.27 -1.14
C GLU A 177 -0.37 -9.48 -2.04
N SER A 178 -1.29 -9.34 -3.00
CA SER A 178 -1.57 -10.39 -3.99
C SER A 178 -0.36 -10.65 -4.88
N GLU A 179 0.42 -9.60 -5.23
CA GLU A 179 1.70 -9.75 -5.92
C GLU A 179 2.78 -10.33 -5.00
N ASN A 180 2.85 -9.92 -3.73
CA ASN A 180 3.73 -10.51 -2.72
C ASN A 180 3.46 -12.01 -2.53
N ASN A 181 2.20 -12.42 -2.65
CA ASN A 181 1.79 -13.82 -2.64
C ASN A 181 2.13 -14.53 -3.95
N GLN A 182 1.92 -13.91 -5.11
CA GLN A 182 2.37 -14.47 -6.39
C GLN A 182 3.91 -14.57 -6.50
N ALA A 183 4.63 -13.74 -5.75
CA ALA A 183 6.08 -13.79 -5.59
C ALA A 183 6.55 -14.73 -4.44
N LEU A 184 5.64 -15.44 -3.75
CA LEU A 184 6.00 -16.34 -2.63
C LEU A 184 7.06 -17.36 -3.01
N SER A 185 6.96 -17.97 -4.19
CA SER A 185 7.97 -18.94 -4.65
C SER A 185 9.34 -18.28 -4.81
N ALA A 186 9.39 -17.07 -5.38
CA ALA A 186 10.62 -16.30 -5.55
C ALA A 186 11.22 -15.84 -4.21
N ARG A 187 10.39 -15.56 -3.20
CA ARG A 187 10.85 -15.12 -1.86
C ARG A 187 11.63 -16.20 -1.07
N HIS A 188 11.58 -17.45 -1.52
CA HIS A 188 12.37 -18.55 -0.95
C HIS A 188 13.70 -18.76 -1.70
N MET A 189 13.92 -18.05 -2.80
CA MET A 189 15.12 -18.14 -3.62
C MET A 189 16.22 -17.20 -3.13
N ASN A 190 17.47 -17.50 -3.50
CA ASN A 190 18.57 -16.57 -3.29
C ASN A 190 18.35 -15.29 -4.15
N PRO A 191 19.04 -14.17 -3.84
CA PRO A 191 18.83 -12.90 -4.52
C PRO A 191 18.92 -12.96 -6.06
N PHE A 192 19.88 -13.70 -6.60
CA PHE A 192 20.08 -13.79 -8.05
C PHE A 192 18.88 -14.47 -8.73
N ASP A 193 18.45 -15.61 -8.19
CA ASP A 193 17.31 -16.37 -8.71
C ASP A 193 15.99 -15.60 -8.52
N PHE A 194 15.86 -14.87 -7.41
CA PHE A 194 14.71 -13.99 -7.14
C PHE A 194 14.53 -12.95 -8.25
N PHE A 195 15.60 -12.19 -8.58
CA PHE A 195 15.50 -11.18 -9.65
C PHE A 195 15.31 -11.82 -11.02
N SER A 196 15.92 -12.98 -11.28
CA SER A 196 15.74 -13.72 -12.53
C SER A 196 14.28 -14.16 -12.73
N ALA A 197 13.65 -14.69 -11.67
CA ALA A 197 12.24 -15.09 -11.69
C ALA A 197 11.28 -13.91 -11.91
N LEU A 198 11.58 -12.75 -11.32
CA LEU A 198 10.79 -11.53 -11.51
C LEU A 198 10.94 -10.94 -12.91
N HIS A 199 12.15 -10.96 -13.47
CA HIS A 199 12.41 -10.46 -14.82
C HIS A 199 11.56 -11.22 -15.86
N GLY A 200 11.41 -12.55 -15.72
CA GLY A 200 10.54 -13.35 -16.58
C GLY A 200 9.06 -12.92 -16.53
N LYS A 201 8.55 -12.53 -15.36
CA LYS A 201 7.16 -12.04 -15.21
C LYS A 201 6.96 -10.63 -15.77
N VAL A 202 7.93 -9.73 -15.60
CA VAL A 202 7.86 -8.36 -16.12
C VAL A 202 7.83 -8.34 -17.65
N HIS A 203 8.49 -9.30 -18.33
CA HIS A 203 8.43 -9.44 -19.79
C HIS A 203 7.20 -10.19 -20.30
N ALA A 204 6.66 -11.14 -19.55
CA ALA A 204 5.40 -11.81 -19.92
C ALA A 204 4.22 -10.81 -20.04
N ASN A 205 4.19 -9.77 -19.20
CA ASN A 205 3.19 -8.70 -19.28
C ASN A 205 3.41 -7.70 -20.45
N LYS A 206 4.55 -7.78 -21.16
CA LYS A 206 4.77 -7.04 -22.42
C LYS A 206 4.31 -7.82 -23.66
N ALA A 207 3.89 -9.07 -23.51
CA ALA A 207 3.54 -9.96 -24.61
C ALA A 207 2.03 -10.04 -24.92
N GLN A 208 1.28 -8.95 -24.73
CA GLN A 208 0.01 -8.80 -25.45
C GLN A 208 0.31 -8.11 -26.78
N PRO A 209 0.24 -8.81 -27.92
CA PRO A 209 0.35 -8.16 -29.21
C PRO A 209 -0.83 -7.21 -29.37
N LEU A 210 -0.52 -5.94 -29.67
CA LEU A 210 -1.45 -5.01 -30.28
C LEU A 210 -1.92 -5.63 -31.60
N ASN A 211 -3.05 -6.33 -31.58
CA ASN A 211 -3.80 -6.58 -32.79
C ASN A 211 -4.53 -5.29 -33.14
N CYS A 212 -3.97 -4.54 -34.07
CA CYS A 212 -4.72 -3.55 -34.84
C CYS A 212 -5.79 -4.27 -35.65
N VAL A 213 -7.06 -4.00 -35.34
CA VAL A 213 -8.13 -3.72 -36.32
C VAL A 213 -9.05 -2.67 -35.69
#